data_AF-A0A366I089-F1
#
_entry.id   AF-A0A366I089-F1
#
_cell.length_a   1.000
_cell.length_b   1.000
_cell.length_c   1.000
_cell.angle_alpha   90.00
_cell.angle_beta   90.00
_cell.angle_gamma   90.00
#
_symmetry.space_group_name_H-M   'P 1'
#
loop_
_entity.id
_entity.type
_entity.pdbx_description
1 polymer ?
#
loop_
_entity_poly.entity_id
_entity_poly.type
_entity_poly.pdbx_seq_one_letter_code
_entity_poly.pdbx_strand_id
1 'polypeptide(L)' 'MTWLQQEYDAMFDYDRTSHAPAPEQPILIAGESEIRSKARREAEGIELSYQEWQKIVEAGVSLGMSPQAFV' A
#
# COMPACT_ATOMS: atom_id res chain seq x y z
N MET A 1 2.38 -25.76 -15.27
CA MET A 1 1.93 -24.94 -14.11
C MET A 1 0.61 -24.21 -14.37
N THR A 2 0.14 -24.08 -15.61
CA THR A 2 -1.10 -23.36 -15.97
C THR A 2 -2.35 -23.82 -15.22
N TRP A 3 -2.50 -25.13 -14.98
CA TRP A 3 -3.62 -25.66 -14.20
C TRP A 3 -3.67 -25.10 -12.77
N LEU A 4 -2.53 -25.06 -12.07
CA LEU A 4 -2.50 -24.55 -10.69
C LEU A 4 -2.90 -23.08 -10.62
N GLN A 5 -2.42 -22.29 -11.58
CA GLN A 5 -2.82 -20.88 -11.69
C GLN A 5 -4.32 -20.73 -11.90
N GLN A 6 -4.92 -21.54 -12.80
CA GLN A 6 -6.36 -21.51 -13.05
C GLN A 6 -7.18 -21.87 -11.80
N GLU A 7 -6.75 -22.84 -11.00
CA GLU A 7 -7.43 -23.19 -9.74
C GLU A 7 -7.36 -22.04 -8.72
N TYR A 8 -6.21 -21.38 -8.59
CA TYR A 8 -6.07 -20.21 -7.71
C TYR A 8 -6.91 -19.02 -8.19
N ASP A 9 -6.92 -18.75 -9.50
CA ASP A 9 -7.72 -17.68 -10.08
C ASP A 9 -9.22 -17.92 -9.81
N ALA A 10 -9.70 -19.15 -10.02
CA ALA A 10 -11.09 -19.53 -9.76
C ALA A 10 -11.45 -19.40 -8.27
N MET A 11 -10.55 -19.79 -7.37
CA MET A 11 -10.73 -19.63 -5.92
C MET A 11 -10.82 -18.15 -5.53
N PHE A 12 -9.93 -17.30 -6.04
CA PHE A 12 -9.96 -15.87 -5.74
C PHE A 12 -11.20 -15.18 -6.30
N ASP A 13 -11.69 -15.58 -7.47
CA ASP A 13 -12.93 -15.04 -8.04
C ASP A 13 -14.15 -15.42 -7.20
N TYR A 14 -14.19 -16.64 -6.67
CA TYR A 14 -15.22 -17.05 -5.71
C TYR A 14 -15.17 -16.22 -4.42
N ASP A 15 -13.99 -16.02 -3.85
CA ASP A 15 -13.83 -15.25 -2.61
C ASP A 15 -14.25 -13.78 -2.80
N ARG A 16 -13.91 -13.16 -3.94
CA ARG A 16 -14.29 -11.76 -4.25
C ARG A 16 -15.79 -11.57 -4.50
N THR A 17 -16.50 -12.60 -4.95
CA THR A 17 -17.95 -12.55 -5.22
C THR A 17 -18.80 -12.95 -4.01
N SER A 18 -18.15 -13.40 -2.92
CA SER A 18 -18.81 -13.72 -1.66
C SER A 18 -19.46 -12.48 -1.03
N HIS A 19 -20.52 -12.69 -0.25
CA HIS A 19 -21.28 -11.59 0.35
C HIS A 19 -20.42 -10.77 1.32
N ALA A 20 -20.05 -9.55 0.92
CA ALA A 20 -19.38 -8.61 1.80
C ALA A 20 -20.36 -8.11 2.90
N PRO A 21 -19.93 -8.01 4.17
CA PRO A 21 -20.78 -7.50 5.25
C PRO A 21 -21.29 -6.06 4.99
N ALA A 22 -20.54 -5.28 4.22
CA ALA A 22 -20.90 -3.92 3.82
C ALA A 22 -20.43 -3.66 2.37
N PRO A 23 -21.28 -3.13 1.46
CA PRO A 23 -20.93 -2.93 0.05
C PRO A 23 -19.71 -2.03 -0.18
N GLU A 24 -19.46 -1.09 0.75
CA GLU A 24 -18.32 -0.17 0.71
C GLU A 24 -16.99 -0.79 1.18
N GLN A 25 -17.04 -2.01 1.73
CA GLN A 25 -15.87 -2.77 2.21
C GLN A 25 -15.79 -4.11 1.48
N PRO A 26 -15.29 -4.13 0.23
CA PRO A 26 -15.20 -5.37 -0.54
C PRO A 26 -14.25 -6.37 0.14
N ILE A 27 -14.52 -7.66 -0.06
CA ILE A 27 -13.59 -8.72 0.33
C ILE A 27 -12.34 -8.58 -0.54
N LEU A 28 -11.18 -8.48 0.12
CA LEU A 28 -9.88 -8.39 -0.53
C LEU A 28 -9.11 -9.68 -0.30
N ILE A 29 -8.39 -10.12 -1.32
CA ILE A 29 -7.42 -11.21 -1.19
C ILE A 29 -6.16 -10.69 -0.51
N ALA A 30 -5.47 -11.55 0.23
CA ALA A 30 -4.19 -11.23 0.85
C ALA A 30 -3.23 -10.61 -0.18
N GLY A 31 -2.70 -9.42 0.13
CA GLY A 31 -1.82 -8.66 -0.75
C GLY A 31 -2.53 -7.64 -1.65
N GLU A 32 -3.84 -7.75 -1.90
CA GLU A 32 -4.54 -6.77 -2.75
C GLU A 32 -4.60 -5.39 -2.11
N SER A 33 -4.79 -5.32 -0.78
CA SER A 33 -4.73 -4.06 -0.03
C SER A 33 -3.38 -3.35 -0.20
N GLU A 34 -2.30 -4.12 -0.16
CA GLU A 34 -0.92 -3.65 -0.28
C GLU A 34 -0.62 -3.20 -1.71
N ILE A 35 -1.06 -3.96 -2.72
CA ILE A 35 -0.93 -3.60 -4.15
C ILE A 35 -1.67 -2.29 -4.43
N ARG A 36 -2.91 -2.15 -3.95
CA ARG A 36 -3.70 -0.91 -4.09
C ARG A 36 -3.02 0.26 -3.38
N SER A 37 -2.56 0.04 -2.15
CA SER A 37 -1.85 1.07 -1.38
C SER A 37 -0.54 1.50 -2.04
N LYS A 38 0.19 0.56 -2.65
CA LYS A 38 1.41 0.83 -3.41
C LYS A 38 1.10 1.67 -4.66
N ALA A 39 0.13 1.25 -5.47
CA ALA A 39 -0.26 2.00 -6.68
C ALA A 39 -0.69 3.42 -6.35
N ARG A 40 -1.46 3.62 -5.26
CA ARG A 40 -1.81 4.95 -4.76
C ARG A 40 -0.57 5.77 -4.40
N ARG A 41 0.36 5.19 -3.63
CA ARG A 41 1.60 5.87 -3.20
C ARG A 41 2.53 6.22 -4.36
N GLU A 42 2.55 5.40 -5.41
CA GLU A 42 3.31 5.67 -6.64
C GLU A 42 2.69 6.84 -7.43
N ALA A 43 1.37 6.98 -7.43
CA ALA A 43 0.66 8.03 -8.16
C ALA A 43 0.58 9.36 -7.38
N GLU A 44 0.34 9.30 -6.07
CA GLU A 44 -0.01 10.45 -5.23
C GLU A 44 1.13 10.86 -4.27
N GLY A 45 2.16 10.03 -4.15
CA GLY A 45 3.19 10.18 -3.12
C GLY A 45 2.83 9.47 -1.81
N ILE A 46 3.75 9.52 -0.85
CA ILE A 46 3.60 8.88 0.47
C ILE A 46 3.28 9.95 1.50
N GLU A 47 2.06 9.90 2.05
CA GLU A 47 1.69 10.75 3.17
C GLU A 47 2.45 10.33 4.44
N LEU A 48 3.09 11.30 5.08
CA LEU A 48 3.74 11.17 6.38
C LEU A 48 3.15 12.20 7.33
N SER A 49 3.01 11.81 8.61
CA SER A 49 2.64 12.78 9.62
C SER A 49 3.76 13.82 9.75
N TYR A 50 3.39 15.04 10.16
CA TYR A 50 4.37 16.11 10.37
C TYR A 50 5.49 15.68 11.33
N GLN A 51 5.14 14.96 12.42
CA GLN A 51 6.12 14.50 13.41
C GLN A 51 7.09 13.46 12.84
N GLU A 52 6.62 12.52 12.01
CA GLU A 52 7.50 11.55 11.36
C GLU A 52 8.40 12.23 10.32
N TRP A 53 7.88 13.22 9.58
CA TRP A 53 8.69 14.01 8.68
C TRP A 53 9.81 14.76 9.41
N GLN A 54 9.52 15.39 10.55
CA GLN A 54 10.55 16.08 11.34
C GLN A 54 11.67 15.15 11.79
N LYS A 55 11.36 13.92 12.22
CA LYS A 55 12.38 12.92 12.59
C LYS A 55 13.32 12.58 11.42
N ILE A 56 12.78 12.50 10.20
CA ILE A 56 13.57 12.26 8.98
C ILE A 56 14.52 13.45 8.72
N VAL A 57 14.00 14.67 8.82
CA VAL A 57 14.80 15.91 8.66
C VAL A 57 15.91 15.96 9.70
N GLU A 58 15.59 15.76 10.98
CA GLU A 58 16.56 15.76 12.09
C GLU A 58 17.66 14.72 11.89
N ALA A 59 17.28 13.51 11.48
CA ALA A 59 18.25 12.45 11.18
C ALA A 59 19.19 12.85 10.03
N GLY A 60 18.67 13.40 8.94
CA GLY A 60 19.48 13.88 7.83
C GLY A 60 20.44 15.01 8.22
N VAL A 61 19.95 15.99 8.98
CA VAL A 61 20.77 17.09 9.48
C VAL A 61 21.87 16.60 10.42
N SER A 62 21.58 15.61 11.27
CA SER A 62 22.60 15.01 12.16
C SER A 62 23.75 14.35 11.41
N LEU A 63 23.50 13.94 10.16
CA LEU A 63 24.47 13.37 9.24
C LEU A 63 25.11 14.41 8.30
N GLY A 64 24.82 15.71 8.51
CA GLY A 64 25.41 16.82 7.76
C GLY A 64 24.65 17.25 6.51
N MET A 65 23.41 16.78 6.30
CA MET A 65 22.58 17.28 5.21
C MET A 65 22.06 18.69 5.52
N SER A 66 21.92 19.52 4.48
CA SER A 66 21.31 20.84 4.60
C SER A 66 19.78 20.71 4.79
N PRO A 67 19.15 21.50 5.69
CA PRO A 67 17.70 21.50 5.86
C PRO A 67 16.93 21.83 4.56
N GLN A 68 17.54 22.58 3.65
CA GLN A 68 16.95 22.94 2.36
C GLN A 68 16.77 21.74 1.42
N ALA A 69 17.42 20.61 1.70
CA ALA A 69 17.23 19.37 0.93
C ALA A 69 15.88 18.67 1.21
N PHE A 70 15.12 19.14 2.20
CA PHE A 70 13.85 18.55 2.65
C PHE A 70 12.66 19.50 2.43
N VAL A 71 12.84 20.55 1.63
CA VAL A 71 11.82 21.58 1.33
C VAL A 71 11.30 21.40 -0.08
#